data_AF-X1ATB6-F1
#
_entry.id   AF-X1ATB6-F1
#
_cell.length_a   1.000
_cell.length_b   1.000
_cell.length_c   1.000
_cell.angle_alpha   90.00
_cell.angle_beta   90.00
_cell.angle_gamma   90.00
#
_symmetry.space_group_name_H-M   'P 1'
#
loop_
_entity.id
_entity.type
_entity.pdbx_description
1 polymer ?
#
loop_
_entity_poly.entity_id
_entity_poly.type
_entity_poly.pdbx_seq_one_letter_code
_entity_poly.pdbx_strand_id
1 'polypeptide(L)' 'MELEYELTNIHGIGESTKNKLISAGITSVDQLAALTSEQLSKVKGFGSATSKKIIENAQEFTRHN' A
#
# COMPACT_ATOMS: atom_id res chain seq x y z
N MET A 1 -14.61 -13.92 -10.73
CA MET A 1 -14.64 -13.21 -9.44
C MET A 1 -13.21 -12.77 -9.21
N GLU A 2 -12.87 -11.54 -9.60
CA GLU A 2 -11.55 -10.97 -9.31
C GLU A 2 -11.43 -10.90 -7.79
N LEU A 3 -10.42 -11.58 -7.24
CA LEU A 3 -10.06 -11.43 -5.85
C LEU A 3 -9.44 -10.04 -5.71
N GLU A 4 -10.29 -9.05 -5.46
CA GLU A 4 -9.89 -7.70 -5.04
C GLU A 4 -9.23 -7.85 -3.66
N TYR A 5 -7.95 -8.21 -3.62
CA TYR A 5 -7.15 -8.07 -2.41
C TYR A 5 -7.02 -6.58 -2.13
N GLU A 6 -8.00 -6.06 -1.40
CA GLU A 6 -8.07 -4.67 -1.06
C GLU A 6 -6.83 -4.30 -0.24
N LEU A 7 -6.19 -3.21 -0.65
CA LEU A 7 -5.14 -2.56 0.12
C LEU A 7 -5.60 -2.31 1.56
N THR A 8 -6.88 -2.05 1.78
CA THR A 8 -7.51 -1.88 3.10
C THR A 8 -7.37 -3.08 4.05
N ASN A 9 -7.07 -4.27 3.52
CA ASN A 9 -6.87 -5.48 4.33
C ASN A 9 -5.51 -5.47 5.05
N ILE A 10 -4.60 -4.58 4.64
CA ILE A 10 -3.31 -4.38 5.28
C ILE A 10 -3.51 -3.54 6.53
N HIS A 11 -3.03 -4.04 7.67
CA HIS A 11 -3.14 -3.35 8.94
C HIS A 11 -2.36 -2.01 8.88
N GLY A 12 -3.08 -0.89 8.97
CA GLY A 12 -2.51 0.46 8.80
C GLY A 12 -2.80 1.13 7.45
N ILE A 13 -3.48 0.45 6.52
CA ILE A 13 -4.07 1.06 5.32
C ILE A 13 -5.55 1.36 5.59
N GLY A 14 -5.87 2.63 5.82
CA GLY A 14 -7.26 3.12 5.81
C GLY A 14 -7.73 3.51 4.40
N GLU A 15 -9.01 3.87 4.28
CA GLU A 15 -9.61 4.35 3.01
C GLU A 15 -8.84 5.52 2.39
N SER A 16 -8.37 6.47 3.19
CA SER A 16 -7.54 7.60 2.73
C SER A 16 -6.22 7.16 2.09
N THR A 17 -5.62 6.09 2.61
CA THR A 17 -4.40 5.50 2.03
C THR A 17 -4.74 4.77 0.75
N LYS A 18 -5.77 3.90 0.76
CA LYS A 18 -6.25 3.18 -0.42
C LYS A 18 -6.53 4.14 -1.58
N ASN A 19 -7.25 5.24 -1.33
CA ASN A 19 -7.63 6.17 -2.40
C ASN A 19 -6.41 6.85 -3.04
N LYS A 20 -5.41 7.22 -2.23
CA LYS A 20 -4.13 7.76 -2.74
C LYS A 20 -3.34 6.73 -3.55
N LEU A 21 -3.35 5.48 -3.12
CA LEU A 21 -2.68 4.37 -3.82
C LEU A 21 -3.34 4.12 -5.17
N ILE A 22 -4.68 4.03 -5.20
CA ILE A 22 -5.44 3.89 -6.44
C ILE A 22 -5.20 5.09 -7.36
N SER A 23 -5.16 6.31 -6.82
CA SER A 23 -4.82 7.52 -7.58
C SER A 23 -3.38 7.52 -8.09
N ALA A 24 -2.47 6.76 -7.48
CA ALA A 24 -1.11 6.53 -7.95
C ALA A 24 -1.02 5.33 -8.94
N GLY A 25 -2.14 4.70 -9.27
CA GLY A 25 -2.21 3.52 -10.14
C GLY A 25 -2.01 2.19 -9.42
N ILE A 26 -1.96 2.20 -8.09
CA ILE A 26 -1.70 1.03 -7.26
C ILE A 26 -3.04 0.50 -6.77
N THR A 27 -3.52 -0.57 -7.38
CA THR A 27 -4.79 -1.21 -7.04
C THR A 27 -4.61 -2.53 -6.29
N SER A 28 -3.37 -2.99 -6.09
CA SER A 28 -3.08 -4.30 -5.53
C SER A 28 -1.90 -4.29 -4.56
N VAL A 29 -1.93 -5.20 -3.59
CA VAL A 29 -0.89 -5.37 -2.58
C VAL A 29 0.46 -5.75 -3.19
N ASP A 30 0.46 -6.55 -4.26
CA ASP A 30 1.68 -6.93 -4.98
C ASP A 30 2.36 -5.70 -5.63
N GLN A 31 1.58 -4.88 -6.34
CA GLN A 31 2.05 -3.60 -6.89
C GLN A 31 2.58 -2.66 -5.80
N LEU A 32 1.91 -2.63 -4.64
CA LEU A 32 2.33 -1.85 -3.49
C LEU A 32 3.64 -2.37 -2.88
N ALA A 33 3.78 -3.69 -2.73
CA ALA A 33 4.97 -4.35 -2.19
C ALA A 33 6.17 -4.28 -3.14
N ALA A 34 5.91 -4.22 -4.44
CA ALA A 34 6.90 -3.96 -5.48
C ALA A 34 7.38 -2.50 -5.48
N LEU A 35 6.56 -1.57 -4.99
CA LEU A 35 6.95 -0.18 -4.76
C LEU A 35 7.76 -0.04 -3.47
N THR A 36 8.57 1.03 -3.40
CA THR A 36 9.40 1.33 -2.24
C THR A 36 8.79 2.42 -1.37
N SER A 37 9.11 2.39 -0.07
CA SER A 37 8.69 3.40 0.90
C SER A 37 9.16 4.81 0.54
N GLU A 38 10.24 4.95 -0.23
CA GLU A 38 10.67 6.22 -0.81
C GLU A 38 9.71 6.74 -1.89
N GLN A 39 9.24 5.87 -2.80
CA GLN A 39 8.25 6.26 -3.82
C GLN A 39 6.94 6.67 -3.15
N LEU A 40 6.49 5.90 -2.16
CA LEU A 40 5.29 6.23 -1.40
C LEU A 40 5.46 7.52 -0.59
N SER A 41 6.61 7.70 0.07
CA SER A 41 6.89 8.90 0.86
C SER A 41 7.06 10.17 0.02
N LYS A 42 7.33 10.03 -1.29
CA LYS A 42 7.30 11.15 -2.24
C LYS A 42 5.88 11.53 -2.67
N VAL A 43 4.89 10.64 -2.51
CA VAL A 43 3.49 10.96 -2.78
C VAL A 43 3.00 11.92 -1.68
N LYS A 44 2.60 13.12 -2.10
CA LYS A 44 2.15 14.20 -1.21
C LYS A 44 0.97 13.71 -0.36
N GLY A 45 1.20 13.58 0.95
CA GLY A 45 0.19 13.11 1.90
C GLY A 45 0.44 11.73 2.50
N PHE A 46 1.55 11.07 2.19
CA PHE A 46 2.07 9.99 3.04
C PHE A 46 3.26 10.49 3.85
N GLY A 47 3.10 10.54 5.17
CA GLY A 47 4.23 10.78 6.06
C GLY A 47 5.23 9.62 5.99
N SER A 48 6.51 9.87 6.29
CA SER A 48 7.54 8.83 6.27
C SER A 48 7.19 7.65 7.20
N ALA A 49 6.54 7.93 8.33
CA ALA A 49 6.05 6.90 9.25
C ALA A 49 4.95 6.04 8.64
N THR A 50 3.96 6.65 7.97
CA THR A 50 2.85 5.91 7.34
C THR A 50 3.37 5.10 6.16
N SER A 51 4.18 5.71 5.28
CA SER A 51 4.76 5.04 4.11
C SER A 51 5.52 3.78 4.48
N LYS A 52 6.37 3.87 5.51
CA LYS A 52 7.17 2.74 5.96
C LYS A 52 6.30 1.60 6.48
N LYS A 53 5.32 1.92 7.33
CA LYS A 53 4.38 0.93 7.90
C LYS A 53 3.55 0.24 6.82
N ILE A 54 3.05 1.00 5.85
CA ILE A 54 2.24 0.47 4.75
C ILE A 54 3.05 -0.53 3.91
N ILE A 55 4.27 -0.17 3.51
CA ILE A 55 5.15 -1.03 2.73
C ILE A 55 5.55 -2.29 3.51
N GLU A 56 5.89 -2.13 4.79
CA GLU A 56 6.28 -3.25 5.66
C GLU A 56 5.15 -4.29 5.75
N ASN A 57 3.92 -3.85 6.02
CA ASN A 57 2.76 -4.75 6.05
C ASN A 57 2.41 -5.31 4.66
N ALA A 58 2.57 -4.53 3.58
CA ALA A 58 2.32 -5.01 2.22
C ALA A 58 3.31 -6.11 1.81
N GLN A 59 4.58 -5.95 2.16
CA GLN A 59 5.63 -6.93 1.94
C GLN A 59 5.43 -8.18 2.79
N GLU A 60 5.02 -8.04 4.06
CA GLU A 60 4.64 -9.19 4.89
C GLU A 60 3.45 -9.95 4.31
N PHE A 61 2.43 -9.24 3.83
CA PHE A 61 1.23 -9.86 3.25
C PHE A 61 1.55 -10.61 1.94
N THR A 62 2.33 -10.01 1.04
CA THR A 62 2.82 -10.65 -0.20
C THR A 62 3.65 -11.89 0.09
N ARG A 63 4.48 -11.86 1.14
CA ARG A 63 5.37 -12.98 1.47
C ARG A 63 4.64 -14.15 2.12
N HIS A 64 3.39 -13.95 2.56
CA HIS A 64 2.57 -14.95 3.25
C HIS A 64 1.35 -15.41 2.43
N ASN A 65 1.16 -14.89 1.21
CA ASN A 65 0.16 -15.36 0.23
C ASN A 65 0.86 -16.16 -0.88
#